data_AF-A0A1W9GH97-F1
#
_entry.id   AF-A0A1W9GH97-F1
#
_cell.length_a   1.000
_cell.length_b   1.000
_cell.length_c   1.000
_cell.angle_alpha   90.00
_cell.angle_beta   90.00
_cell.angle_gamma   90.00
#
_symmetry.space_group_name_H-M   'P 1'
#
loop_
_entity.id
_entity.type
_entity.pdbx_description
1 polymer ?
#
loop_
_entity_poly.entity_id
_entity_poly.type
_entity_poly.pdbx_seq_one_letter_code
_entity_poly.pdbx_strand_id
1 'polypeptide(L)'
;MAVAFDSASYKFDSLSATDNTTFSHVVSTLATDRAAVLGVVWWGASDATGGTVTASFGGVSMDAGTVVRWFSDKCALYPFTLEDPGTGSKTIQVDVSSMGGAGDVGIVCGTYSGVGSIGSPTTQGPSATVSNSVTVSSDDPCDRVVTVHGINTAPVSSLHFTNYNKTIRMFPGAILLGDGAGAASVVGTATMSSSNSFWGAFGVSLEAAPISIEASLSIPVNISASASLYRVETPDPRRTWVIA
;
A
#
# COMPACT_ATOMS: atom_id res chain seq x y z
N MET A 1 -4.90 13.39 3.12
CA MET A 1 -3.77 13.22 4.06
C MET A 1 -2.61 12.68 3.25
N ALA A 2 -1.38 13.16 3.43
CA ALA A 2 -0.27 12.63 2.64
C ALA A 2 0.01 11.17 3.00
N VAL A 3 0.33 10.34 2.01
CA VAL A 3 0.67 8.93 2.23
C VAL A 3 2.06 8.83 2.89
N ALA A 4 2.13 8.15 4.03
CA ALA A 4 3.35 7.98 4.80
C ALA A 4 3.76 6.51 4.90
N PHE A 5 5.04 6.22 4.63
CA PHE A 5 5.64 4.92 4.96
C PHE A 5 5.57 4.71 6.46
N ASP A 6 5.00 3.57 6.87
CA ASP A 6 4.86 3.17 8.26
C ASP A 6 6.02 2.26 8.66
N SER A 7 5.99 1.02 8.18
CA SER A 7 6.96 0.00 8.55
C SER A 7 7.24 -0.97 7.42
N ALA A 8 8.25 -1.81 7.60
CA ALA A 8 8.55 -2.86 6.66
C ALA A 8 9.28 -4.04 7.28
N SER A 9 9.17 -5.19 6.61
CA SER A 9 9.81 -6.44 7.00
C SER A 9 10.18 -7.26 5.77
N TYR A 10 11.04 -8.26 5.96
CA TYR A 10 11.48 -9.13 4.90
C TYR A 10 11.79 -10.54 5.41
N LYS A 11 11.79 -11.52 4.52
CA LYS A 11 12.20 -12.90 4.80
C LYS A 11 12.84 -13.53 3.57
N PHE A 12 13.77 -14.45 3.82
CA PHE A 12 14.28 -15.39 2.84
C PHE A 12 14.09 -16.80 3.37
N ASP A 13 13.72 -17.73 2.50
CA ASP A 13 13.51 -19.13 2.85
C ASP A 13 13.82 -20.03 1.65
N SER A 14 14.05 -21.32 1.90
CA SER A 14 14.14 -22.33 0.85
C SER A 14 12.95 -23.26 0.97
N LEU A 15 12.14 -23.35 -0.08
CA LEU A 15 10.86 -24.05 -0.08
C LEU A 15 10.86 -25.21 -1.05
N SER A 16 10.08 -26.25 -0.72
CA SER A 16 9.75 -27.31 -1.66
C SER A 16 8.75 -26.83 -2.73
N ALA A 17 8.43 -27.69 -3.71
CA ALA A 17 7.54 -27.32 -4.82
C ALA A 17 6.11 -26.95 -4.39
N THR A 18 5.69 -27.44 -3.22
CA THR A 18 4.43 -27.09 -2.56
C THR A 18 4.71 -26.95 -1.07
N ASP A 19 4.69 -25.73 -0.57
CA ASP A 19 5.16 -25.40 0.78
C ASP A 19 4.58 -24.06 1.25
N ASN A 20 4.91 -23.66 2.48
CA ASN A 20 4.61 -22.32 2.96
C ASN A 20 5.71 -21.76 3.86
N THR A 21 5.69 -20.44 4.03
CA THR A 21 6.54 -19.75 4.99
C THR A 21 5.81 -18.59 5.66
N THR A 22 6.16 -18.33 6.91
CA THR A 22 5.55 -17.25 7.72
C THR A 22 6.57 -16.39 8.45
N PHE A 23 6.20 -15.13 8.72
CA PHE A 23 6.94 -14.21 9.59
C PHE A 23 6.06 -13.08 10.10
N SER A 24 6.53 -12.37 11.12
CA SER A 24 5.81 -11.24 11.72
C SER A 24 6.14 -9.92 11.02
N HIS A 25 5.14 -9.07 10.88
CA HIS A 25 5.25 -7.67 10.48
C HIS A 25 4.45 -6.81 11.47
N VAL A 26 4.99 -5.65 11.85
CA VAL A 26 4.34 -4.77 12.82
C VAL A 26 3.82 -3.52 12.11
N VAL A 27 2.50 -3.36 12.08
CA VAL A 27 1.84 -2.15 11.58
C VAL A 27 1.60 -1.19 12.73
N SER A 28 1.84 0.11 12.53
CA SER A 28 1.58 1.14 13.54
C SER A 28 0.13 1.06 14.01
N THR A 29 -0.04 1.12 15.33
CA THR A 29 -1.36 1.18 15.97
C THR A 29 -2.02 2.54 15.86
N LEU A 30 -1.29 3.57 15.40
CA LEU A 30 -1.76 4.95 15.30
C LEU A 30 -2.02 5.39 13.85
N ALA A 31 -1.55 4.63 12.86
CA ALA A 31 -1.85 4.91 11.47
C ALA A 31 -3.36 4.80 11.23
N THR A 32 -3.96 5.67 10.42
CA THR A 32 -5.30 5.46 9.84
C THR A 32 -5.15 5.22 8.34
N ASP A 33 -6.14 4.58 7.72
CA ASP A 33 -6.23 4.33 6.26
C ASP A 33 -4.95 3.72 5.69
N ARG A 34 -4.85 2.39 5.69
CA ARG A 34 -3.58 1.69 5.49
C ARG A 34 -3.58 0.84 4.23
N ALA A 35 -2.40 0.64 3.67
CA ALA A 35 -2.17 -0.38 2.64
C ALA A 35 -0.92 -1.18 2.94
N ALA A 36 -0.95 -2.47 2.63
CA ALA A 36 0.22 -3.34 2.60
C ALA A 36 0.60 -3.66 1.15
N VAL A 37 1.87 -3.50 0.81
CA VAL A 37 2.45 -3.92 -0.47
C VAL A 37 3.46 -5.02 -0.18
N LEU A 38 3.29 -6.17 -0.82
CA LEU A 38 4.13 -7.34 -0.65
C LEU A 38 4.70 -7.76 -2.01
N GLY A 39 6.00 -8.00 -2.04
CA GLY A 39 6.68 -8.66 -3.15
C GLY A 39 7.17 -10.04 -2.73
N VAL A 40 6.89 -11.05 -3.55
CA VAL A 40 7.46 -12.39 -3.39
C VAL A 40 8.23 -12.73 -4.66
N VAL A 41 9.51 -13.03 -4.52
CA VAL A 41 10.34 -13.51 -5.63
C VAL A 41 10.64 -14.99 -5.42
N TRP A 42 10.41 -15.79 -6.46
CA TRP A 42 10.81 -17.18 -6.53
C TRP A 42 12.07 -17.34 -7.38
N TRP A 43 13.00 -18.18 -6.91
CA TRP A 43 14.20 -18.60 -7.64
C TRP A 43 14.29 -20.13 -7.64
N GLY A 44 13.83 -20.75 -8.72
CA GLY A 44 13.89 -22.20 -8.92
C GLY A 44 14.96 -22.64 -9.91
N ALA A 45 15.28 -23.93 -9.88
CA ALA A 45 16.07 -24.58 -10.93
C ALA A 45 15.22 -25.01 -12.14
N SER A 46 13.92 -25.19 -11.93
CA SER A 46 12.92 -25.67 -12.89
C SER A 46 11.94 -24.56 -13.30
N ASP A 47 11.28 -24.76 -14.44
CA ASP A 47 10.19 -23.90 -14.90
C ASP A 47 9.02 -23.90 -13.89
N ALA A 48 8.59 -22.71 -13.47
CA ALA A 48 7.53 -22.49 -12.48
C ALA A 48 6.22 -21.96 -13.10
N THR A 49 6.03 -22.07 -14.43
CA THR A 49 4.86 -21.53 -15.14
C THR A 49 3.53 -22.08 -14.62
N GLY A 50 3.47 -23.38 -14.28
CA GLY A 50 2.30 -24.02 -13.69
C GLY A 50 2.13 -23.80 -12.18
N GLY A 51 3.10 -23.13 -11.54
CA GLY A 51 3.11 -22.88 -10.12
C GLY A 51 2.33 -21.63 -9.72
N THR A 52 1.69 -21.69 -8.55
CA THR A 52 0.96 -20.58 -7.94
C THR A 52 1.63 -20.12 -6.66
N VAL A 53 1.53 -18.83 -6.39
CA VAL A 53 1.90 -18.23 -5.11
C VAL A 53 0.70 -17.45 -4.60
N THR A 54 0.36 -17.65 -3.34
CA THR A 54 -0.67 -16.87 -2.63
C THR A 54 -0.06 -16.24 -1.39
N ALA A 55 -0.63 -15.13 -0.96
CA ALA A 55 -0.19 -14.42 0.22
C ALA A 55 -1.38 -14.01 1.10
N SER A 56 -1.16 -14.06 2.42
CA SER A 56 -2.08 -13.48 3.39
C SER A 56 -1.34 -12.61 4.40
N PHE A 57 -2.04 -11.61 4.92
CA PHE A 57 -1.55 -10.64 5.89
C PHE A 57 -2.51 -10.60 7.08
N GLY A 58 -2.06 -11.02 8.25
CA GLY A 58 -2.92 -11.15 9.43
C GLY A 58 -4.07 -12.16 9.23
N GLY A 59 -3.92 -13.14 8.34
CA GLY A 59 -4.96 -14.11 7.98
C GLY A 59 -5.94 -13.65 6.90
N VAL A 60 -5.81 -12.42 6.39
CA VAL A 60 -6.61 -11.91 5.27
C VAL A 60 -5.85 -12.14 3.97
N SER A 61 -6.49 -12.73 2.97
CA SER A 61 -5.89 -12.92 1.64
C SER A 61 -5.57 -11.57 1.01
N MET A 62 -4.39 -11.45 0.41
CA MET A 62 -4.00 -10.27 -0.35
C MET A 62 -4.43 -10.42 -1.82
N ASP A 63 -4.67 -9.30 -2.49
CA ASP A 63 -4.96 -9.26 -3.91
C ASP A 63 -3.69 -9.48 -4.72
N ALA A 64 -3.71 -10.44 -5.64
CA ALA A 64 -2.58 -10.77 -6.49
C ALA A 64 -2.54 -9.85 -7.73
N GLY A 65 -1.37 -9.27 -8.00
CA GLY A 65 -1.12 -8.55 -9.23
C GLY A 65 -0.59 -9.46 -10.35
N THR A 66 -0.23 -8.85 -11.49
CA THR A 66 0.35 -9.58 -12.62
C THR A 66 1.74 -10.10 -12.28
N VAL A 67 1.93 -11.41 -12.42
CA VAL A 67 3.22 -12.08 -12.22
C VAL A 67 4.19 -11.69 -13.33
N VAL A 68 5.43 -11.35 -12.95
CA VAL A 68 6.53 -11.12 -13.90
C VAL A 68 7.45 -12.32 -13.85
N ARG A 69 7.65 -13.00 -14.97
CA ARG A 69 8.52 -14.18 -15.06
C ARG A 69 9.75 -13.91 -15.91
N TRP A 70 10.85 -14.57 -15.60
CA TRP A 70 12.11 -14.44 -16.33
C TRP A 70 12.98 -15.68 -16.22
N PHE A 71 14.06 -15.68 -17.00
CA PHE A 71 15.05 -16.76 -17.02
C PHE A 71 14.40 -18.12 -17.33
N SER A 72 13.63 -18.16 -18.43
CA SER A 72 12.82 -19.32 -18.84
C SER A 72 11.86 -19.77 -17.73
N ASP A 73 11.18 -18.79 -17.13
CA ASP A 73 10.14 -18.96 -16.10
C ASP A 73 10.59 -19.68 -14.82
N LYS A 74 11.90 -19.82 -14.63
CA LYS A 74 12.53 -20.34 -13.41
C LYS A 74 12.51 -19.32 -12.27
N CYS A 75 12.42 -18.04 -12.61
CA CYS A 75 12.32 -16.96 -11.66
C CYS A 75 11.04 -16.16 -11.90
N ALA A 76 10.42 -15.70 -10.83
CA ALA A 76 9.19 -14.93 -10.93
C ALA A 76 9.01 -13.97 -9.76
N LEU A 77 8.46 -12.79 -10.03
CA LEU A 77 8.00 -11.80 -9.06
C LEU A 77 6.48 -11.86 -9.00
N TYR A 78 5.95 -12.15 -7.83
CA TYR A 78 4.54 -12.18 -7.49
C TYR A 78 4.23 -10.96 -6.60
N PRO A 79 3.60 -9.92 -7.16
CA PRO A 79 3.17 -8.77 -6.39
C PRO A 79 1.83 -9.02 -5.72
N PHE A 80 1.68 -8.51 -4.49
CA PHE A 80 0.42 -8.54 -3.76
C PHE A 80 0.15 -7.20 -3.06
N THR A 81 -1.12 -6.84 -2.94
CA THR A 81 -1.58 -5.63 -2.26
C THR A 81 -2.75 -5.94 -1.33
N LEU A 82 -2.92 -5.16 -0.28
CA LEU A 82 -4.07 -5.25 0.62
C LEU A 82 -4.40 -3.88 1.19
N GLU A 83 -5.66 -3.46 1.03
CA GLU A 83 -6.21 -2.29 1.70
C GLU A 83 -6.68 -2.65 3.12
N ASP A 84 -6.51 -1.71 4.04
CA ASP A 84 -6.77 -1.84 5.47
C ASP A 84 -6.28 -3.17 6.10
N PRO A 85 -4.96 -3.41 6.12
CA PRO A 85 -4.38 -4.61 6.72
C PRO A 85 -4.59 -4.73 8.26
N GLY A 86 -5.30 -3.78 8.89
CA GLY A 86 -5.42 -3.63 10.34
C GLY A 86 -4.12 -3.14 11.00
N THR A 87 -4.07 -3.14 12.33
CA THR A 87 -2.94 -2.63 13.14
C THR A 87 -2.23 -3.71 13.96
N GLY A 88 -1.03 -3.40 14.45
CA GLY A 88 -0.29 -4.23 15.41
C GLY A 88 0.53 -5.32 14.74
N SER A 89 0.89 -6.36 15.51
CA SER A 89 1.63 -7.49 14.99
C SER A 89 0.73 -8.35 14.10
N LYS A 90 1.17 -8.58 12.86
CA LYS A 90 0.47 -9.36 11.84
C LYS A 90 1.39 -10.44 11.30
N THR A 91 0.85 -11.63 11.11
CA THR A 91 1.58 -12.71 10.44
C THR A 91 1.41 -12.56 8.94
N ILE A 92 2.51 -12.49 8.22
CA ILE A 92 2.55 -12.68 6.77
C ILE A 92 2.74 -14.17 6.53
N GLN A 93 1.90 -14.74 5.67
CA GLN A 93 2.03 -16.11 5.18
C GLN A 93 2.09 -16.09 3.67
N VAL A 94 3.05 -16.83 3.11
CA VAL A 94 3.19 -17.06 1.68
C VAL A 94 3.13 -18.56 1.45
N ASP A 95 2.22 -18.98 0.59
CA ASP A 95 2.07 -20.37 0.18
C ASP A 95 2.48 -20.50 -1.28
N VAL A 96 3.29 -21.51 -1.58
CA VAL A 96 3.69 -21.85 -2.94
C VAL A 96 3.12 -23.22 -3.29
N SER A 97 2.71 -23.40 -4.54
CA SER A 97 2.21 -24.69 -5.01
C SER A 97 2.64 -24.97 -6.44
N SER A 98 2.95 -26.22 -6.75
CA SER A 98 3.27 -26.69 -8.11
C SER A 98 4.44 -25.95 -8.79
N MET A 99 5.44 -25.50 -8.03
CA MET A 99 6.56 -24.66 -8.52
C MET A 99 7.62 -25.38 -9.40
N GLY A 100 7.28 -26.53 -9.98
CA GLY A 100 8.20 -27.32 -10.84
C GLY A 100 9.39 -27.97 -10.12
N GLY A 101 9.65 -27.61 -8.86
CA GLY A 101 10.73 -28.12 -8.01
C GLY A 101 10.92 -27.27 -6.76
N ALA A 102 11.92 -27.61 -5.95
CA ALA A 102 12.35 -26.76 -4.84
C ALA A 102 13.01 -25.47 -5.36
N GLY A 103 12.97 -24.42 -4.57
CA GLY A 103 13.57 -23.12 -4.90
C GLY A 103 13.68 -22.22 -3.68
N ASP A 104 14.37 -21.11 -3.87
CA ASP A 104 14.50 -20.07 -2.86
C ASP A 104 13.40 -19.02 -3.04
N VAL A 105 12.93 -18.47 -1.93
CA VAL A 105 11.93 -17.41 -1.92
C VAL A 105 12.46 -16.19 -1.17
N GLY A 106 12.31 -15.01 -1.77
CA GLY A 106 12.59 -13.72 -1.16
C GLY A 106 11.28 -12.95 -0.99
N ILE A 107 11.02 -12.44 0.20
CA ILE A 107 9.78 -11.76 0.55
C ILE A 107 10.10 -10.39 1.13
N VAL A 108 9.44 -9.35 0.64
CA VAL A 108 9.51 -7.99 1.19
C VAL A 108 8.12 -7.41 1.35
N CYS A 109 7.85 -6.77 2.49
CA CYS A 109 6.58 -6.13 2.76
C CYS A 109 6.79 -4.72 3.29
N GLY A 110 6.06 -3.75 2.74
CA GLY A 110 5.95 -2.40 3.28
C GLY A 110 4.49 -2.07 3.61
N THR A 111 4.26 -1.36 4.70
CA THR A 111 2.96 -0.79 5.03
C THR A 111 3.01 0.73 5.00
N TYR A 112 1.88 1.30 4.60
CA TYR A 112 1.71 2.72 4.38
C TYR A 112 0.42 3.18 5.05
N SER A 113 0.42 4.44 5.49
CA SER A 113 -0.70 5.08 6.17
C SER A 113 -1.19 6.28 5.36
N GLY A 114 -2.45 6.66 5.54
CA GLY A 114 -3.11 7.68 4.74
C GLY A 114 -3.41 7.29 3.31
N VAL A 115 -3.62 6.01 3.04
CA VAL A 115 -3.95 5.47 1.72
C VAL A 115 -5.46 5.39 1.56
N GLY A 116 -6.00 6.15 0.61
CA GLY A 116 -7.41 6.13 0.24
C GLY A 116 -7.74 5.04 -0.76
N SER A 117 -6.82 4.75 -1.68
CA SER A 117 -6.95 3.65 -2.64
C SER A 117 -5.58 3.17 -3.12
N ILE A 118 -5.54 1.94 -3.63
CA ILE A 118 -4.39 1.40 -4.36
C ILE A 118 -4.66 1.53 -5.86
N GLY A 119 -3.76 2.25 -6.55
CA GLY A 119 -3.82 2.47 -7.99
C GLY A 119 -3.56 1.20 -8.81
N SER A 120 -3.70 1.32 -10.13
CA SER A 120 -3.46 0.19 -11.03
C SER A 120 -1.99 -0.23 -11.03
N PRO A 121 -1.69 -1.53 -10.84
CA PRO A 121 -0.33 -2.01 -10.85
C PRO A 121 0.28 -1.96 -12.25
N THR A 122 1.54 -1.53 -12.32
CA THR A 122 2.34 -1.55 -13.55
C THR A 122 3.48 -2.55 -13.39
N THR A 123 3.77 -3.33 -14.42
CA THR A 123 4.89 -4.28 -14.43
C THR A 123 5.87 -3.94 -15.53
N GLN A 124 7.16 -4.17 -15.26
CA GLN A 124 8.20 -4.14 -16.27
C GLN A 124 8.71 -5.57 -16.48
N GLY A 125 8.59 -6.04 -17.72
CA GLY A 125 9.03 -7.37 -18.14
C GLY A 125 10.55 -7.56 -18.08
N PRO A 126 11.03 -8.80 -18.25
CA PRO A 126 12.43 -9.14 -18.15
C PRO A 126 13.32 -8.33 -19.11
N SER A 127 14.36 -7.73 -18.56
CA SER A 127 15.41 -7.07 -19.33
C SER A 127 16.79 -7.56 -18.89
N ALA A 128 17.63 -7.99 -19.83
CA ALA A 128 19.02 -8.36 -19.57
C ALA A 128 19.90 -7.10 -19.62
N THR A 129 19.75 -6.24 -18.63
CA THR A 129 20.40 -4.93 -18.55
C THR A 129 20.88 -4.66 -17.14
N VAL A 130 21.83 -3.72 -17.00
CA VAL A 130 22.33 -3.28 -15.70
C VAL A 130 21.33 -2.41 -14.93
N SER A 131 20.30 -1.87 -15.58
CA SER A 131 19.24 -1.03 -15.00
C SER A 131 17.82 -1.46 -15.39
N ASN A 132 16.88 -1.51 -14.45
CA ASN A 132 15.46 -1.81 -14.68
C ASN A 132 14.64 -0.76 -13.99
N SER A 133 13.80 -0.15 -14.81
CA SER A 133 12.96 0.94 -14.44
C SER A 133 11.52 0.53 -14.65
N VAL A 134 10.69 0.75 -13.64
CA VAL A 134 9.23 0.72 -13.79
C VAL A 134 8.72 2.14 -13.66
N THR A 135 7.87 2.52 -14.60
CA THR A 135 7.27 3.85 -14.66
C THR A 135 5.83 3.74 -14.17
N VAL A 136 5.50 4.43 -13.09
CA VAL A 136 4.18 4.42 -12.48
C VAL A 136 3.57 5.81 -12.67
N SER A 137 2.31 5.86 -13.09
CA SER A 137 1.54 7.11 -13.15
C SER A 137 0.98 7.45 -11.77
N SER A 138 1.12 8.71 -11.36
CA SER A 138 0.52 9.28 -10.16
C SER A 138 0.38 10.77 -10.42
N ASP A 139 -0.80 11.36 -10.32
CA ASP A 139 -0.95 12.77 -10.73
C ASP A 139 -0.89 13.75 -9.54
N ASP A 140 -0.79 13.24 -8.31
CA ASP A 140 -0.81 14.03 -7.09
C ASP A 140 0.50 13.85 -6.27
N PRO A 141 1.19 14.93 -5.86
CA PRO A 141 2.33 14.84 -4.95
C PRO A 141 2.01 14.25 -3.57
N CYS A 142 0.73 14.18 -3.18
CA CYS A 142 0.27 13.54 -1.93
C CYS A 142 0.25 12.01 -2.02
N ASP A 143 0.22 11.47 -3.24
CA ASP A 143 0.35 10.04 -3.48
C ASP A 143 1.74 9.54 -3.11
N ARG A 144 1.85 8.23 -3.03
CA ARG A 144 3.14 7.56 -2.89
C ARG A 144 3.27 6.45 -3.91
N VAL A 145 4.33 6.50 -4.69
CA VAL A 145 4.65 5.43 -5.62
C VAL A 145 5.55 4.44 -4.92
N VAL A 146 5.17 3.17 -4.96
CA VAL A 146 5.92 2.04 -4.41
C VAL A 146 6.35 1.15 -5.55
N THR A 147 7.62 0.74 -5.57
CA THR A 147 8.10 -0.27 -6.52
C THR A 147 8.81 -1.42 -5.83
N VAL A 148 8.66 -2.60 -6.43
CA VAL A 148 9.34 -3.82 -6.04
C VAL A 148 10.14 -4.33 -7.23
N HIS A 149 11.41 -4.65 -7.02
CA HIS A 149 12.28 -5.25 -8.03
C HIS A 149 12.81 -6.59 -7.53
N GLY A 150 12.73 -7.64 -8.37
CA GLY A 150 13.27 -8.98 -8.10
C GLY A 150 14.34 -9.36 -9.12
N ILE A 151 15.48 -9.91 -8.68
CA ILE A 151 16.67 -10.15 -9.52
C ILE A 151 17.13 -11.61 -9.41
N ASN A 152 17.42 -12.31 -10.52
CA ASN A 152 17.83 -13.73 -10.50
C ASN A 152 19.17 -14.00 -9.82
N THR A 153 20.23 -13.30 -10.23
CA THR A 153 21.61 -13.60 -9.80
C THR A 153 22.47 -12.36 -10.02
N ALA A 154 22.86 -11.69 -8.94
CA ALA A 154 24.04 -10.81 -8.83
C ALA A 154 23.99 -10.01 -7.52
N PRO A 155 25.15 -9.58 -6.99
CA PRO A 155 25.17 -8.49 -6.04
C PRO A 155 24.60 -7.22 -6.70
N VAL A 156 23.55 -6.63 -6.13
CA VAL A 156 23.02 -5.33 -6.56
C VAL A 156 24.01 -4.25 -6.13
N SER A 157 24.33 -3.31 -7.01
CA SER A 157 25.23 -2.19 -6.69
C SER A 157 24.47 -0.98 -6.13
N SER A 158 23.24 -0.71 -6.58
CA SER A 158 22.41 0.39 -6.08
C SER A 158 20.90 0.21 -6.37
N LEU A 159 20.04 0.89 -5.62
CA LEU A 159 18.64 1.10 -5.96
C LEU A 159 18.39 2.61 -5.91
N HIS A 160 17.86 3.19 -6.97
CA HIS A 160 17.66 4.63 -7.08
C HIS A 160 16.24 4.97 -7.53
N PHE A 161 15.64 5.95 -6.88
CA PHE A 161 14.36 6.51 -7.28
C PHE A 161 14.61 7.96 -7.64
N THR A 162 13.87 8.46 -8.63
CA THR A 162 13.98 9.85 -9.08
C THR A 162 13.69 10.84 -7.94
N ASN A 163 12.94 10.42 -6.90
CA ASN A 163 12.68 11.14 -5.66
C ASN A 163 12.97 10.24 -4.43
N TYR A 164 13.27 10.85 -3.27
CA TYR A 164 13.73 10.24 -1.99
C TYR A 164 13.22 8.81 -1.68
N ASN A 165 14.08 7.95 -1.11
CA ASN A 165 13.88 6.50 -1.06
C ASN A 165 14.18 5.86 0.32
N LYS A 166 13.25 5.08 0.88
CA LYS A 166 13.55 4.04 1.90
C LYS A 166 13.68 2.71 1.19
N THR A 167 14.88 2.11 1.21
CA THR A 167 15.14 0.83 0.53
C THR A 167 15.30 -0.30 1.52
N ILE A 168 14.66 -1.43 1.23
CA ILE A 168 14.99 -2.72 1.85
C ILE A 168 15.68 -3.59 0.83
N ARG A 169 16.77 -4.25 1.23
CA ARG A 169 17.59 -5.09 0.36
C ARG A 169 17.92 -6.41 1.04
N MET A 170 17.90 -7.51 0.26
CA MET A 170 18.35 -8.84 0.67
C MET A 170 19.37 -9.47 -0.30
N PHE A 171 20.13 -10.49 0.15
CA PHE A 171 21.14 -11.27 -0.60
C PHE A 171 21.11 -12.77 -0.23
N PRO A 172 21.48 -13.71 -1.14
CA PRO A 172 21.87 -13.56 -2.55
C PRO A 172 20.73 -13.92 -3.53
N GLY A 173 20.51 -13.08 -4.55
CA GLY A 173 19.17 -12.91 -5.13
C GLY A 173 18.49 -11.79 -4.36
N ALA A 174 18.23 -10.66 -5.02
CA ALA A 174 17.76 -9.47 -4.33
C ALA A 174 16.31 -9.22 -4.65
N ILE A 175 15.54 -9.02 -3.59
CA ILE A 175 14.27 -8.31 -3.65
C ILE A 175 14.49 -6.93 -3.05
N LEU A 176 13.95 -5.94 -3.73
CA LEU A 176 14.09 -4.53 -3.40
C LEU A 176 12.70 -3.94 -3.30
N LEU A 177 12.37 -3.31 -2.19
CA LEU A 177 11.20 -2.44 -2.08
C LEU A 177 11.70 -1.03 -1.85
N GLY A 178 11.14 -0.10 -2.59
CA GLY A 178 11.34 1.32 -2.36
C GLY A 178 10.11 2.12 -2.72
N ASP A 179 10.11 3.35 -2.26
CA ASP A 179 8.97 4.23 -2.33
C ASP A 179 9.41 5.69 -2.52
N GLY A 180 8.58 6.49 -3.17
CA GLY A 180 8.85 7.90 -3.45
C GLY A 180 7.56 8.72 -3.54
N ALA A 181 7.70 10.04 -3.46
CA ALA A 181 6.58 10.97 -3.61
C ALA A 181 5.97 10.88 -5.02
N GLY A 182 4.64 11.04 -5.10
CA GLY A 182 3.90 11.12 -6.35
C GLY A 182 4.33 12.31 -7.22
N ALA A 183 4.14 12.15 -8.52
CA ALA A 183 4.37 13.13 -9.59
C ALA A 183 3.84 12.50 -10.87
N ALA A 184 3.37 13.33 -11.83
CA ALA A 184 2.65 12.91 -13.05
C ALA A 184 3.12 11.57 -13.65
N SER A 185 4.44 11.34 -13.62
CA SER A 185 4.95 9.98 -13.56
C SER A 185 6.18 9.86 -12.65
N VAL A 186 6.29 8.74 -11.94
CA VAL A 186 7.45 8.38 -11.11
C VAL A 186 8.13 7.16 -11.69
N VAL A 187 9.45 7.25 -11.87
CA VAL A 187 10.29 6.16 -12.33
C VAL A 187 11.12 5.61 -11.17
N GLY A 188 10.86 4.36 -10.79
CA GLY A 188 11.69 3.60 -9.84
C GLY A 188 12.72 2.76 -10.60
N THR A 189 14.01 2.99 -10.35
CA THR A 189 15.12 2.37 -11.10
C THR A 189 16.07 1.60 -10.20
N ALA A 190 16.10 0.28 -10.34
CA ALA A 190 17.11 -0.55 -9.73
C ALA A 190 18.36 -0.63 -10.64
N THR A 191 19.57 -0.74 -10.08
CA THR A 191 20.81 -0.87 -10.86
C THR A 191 21.78 -1.89 -10.24
N MET A 192 22.35 -2.76 -11.06
CA MET A 192 23.29 -3.80 -10.62
C MET A 192 24.62 -3.75 -11.37
N SER A 193 25.64 -4.34 -10.79
CA SER A 193 27.01 -4.27 -11.29
C SER A 193 27.33 -5.21 -12.45
N SER A 194 26.40 -6.08 -12.87
CA SER A 194 26.62 -7.08 -13.93
C SER A 194 25.52 -7.06 -14.99
N SER A 195 25.91 -7.29 -16.25
CA SER A 195 25.04 -7.17 -17.44
C SER A 195 24.32 -8.46 -17.85
N ASN A 196 24.47 -9.54 -17.08
CA ASN A 196 23.97 -10.88 -17.37
C ASN A 196 22.82 -11.31 -16.42
N SER A 197 22.24 -10.36 -15.71
CA SER A 197 21.20 -10.60 -14.72
C SER A 197 19.84 -10.23 -15.31
N PHE A 198 18.84 -11.06 -15.02
CA PHE A 198 17.45 -10.85 -15.39
C PHE A 198 16.65 -10.49 -14.15
N TRP A 199 15.63 -9.69 -14.36
CA TRP A 199 14.83 -9.12 -13.29
C TRP A 199 13.47 -8.68 -13.79
N GLY A 200 12.50 -8.73 -12.89
CA GLY A 200 11.19 -8.14 -13.05
C GLY A 200 11.02 -6.97 -12.08
N ALA A 201 10.12 -6.05 -12.44
CA ALA A 201 9.69 -5.01 -11.54
C ALA A 201 8.17 -4.87 -11.55
N PHE A 202 7.65 -4.43 -10.41
CA PHE A 202 6.27 -4.06 -10.18
C PHE A 202 6.25 -2.69 -9.54
N GLY A 203 5.26 -1.87 -9.88
CA GLY A 203 5.04 -0.58 -9.25
C GLY A 203 3.56 -0.28 -9.11
N VAL A 204 3.22 0.46 -8.06
CA VAL A 204 1.85 0.87 -7.77
C VAL A 204 1.84 2.28 -7.17
N SER A 205 0.81 3.06 -7.47
CA SER A 205 0.54 4.32 -6.78
C SER A 205 -0.39 4.05 -5.60
N LEU A 206 -0.12 4.68 -4.47
CA LEU A 206 -0.98 4.71 -3.30
C LEU A 206 -1.58 6.10 -3.22
N GLU A 207 -2.88 6.20 -3.46
CA GLU A 207 -3.59 7.48 -3.48
C GLU A 207 -3.81 7.97 -2.05
N ALA A 208 -3.67 9.28 -1.85
CA ALA A 208 -3.92 9.91 -0.55
C ALA A 208 -5.39 9.77 -0.10
N ALA A 209 -5.59 9.37 1.16
CA ALA A 209 -6.92 9.34 1.76
C ALA A 209 -7.53 10.75 1.82
N PRO A 210 -8.82 10.93 1.44
CA PRO A 210 -9.48 12.21 1.54
C PRO A 210 -9.58 12.65 3.00
N ILE A 211 -9.32 13.92 3.28
CA ILE A 211 -9.55 14.49 4.61
C ILE A 211 -11.02 14.88 4.70
N SER A 212 -11.84 14.12 5.42
CA SER A 212 -13.17 14.56 5.81
C SER A 212 -13.07 15.40 7.08
N ILE A 213 -13.29 16.71 6.96
CA ILE A 213 -13.46 17.59 8.12
C ILE A 213 -14.95 17.67 8.40
N GLU A 214 -15.44 16.83 9.30
CA GLU A 214 -16.80 16.97 9.84
C GLU A 214 -16.84 18.10 10.87
N ALA A 215 -16.94 19.34 10.39
CA ALA A 215 -17.19 20.49 11.25
C ALA A 215 -18.70 20.63 11.48
N SER A 216 -19.15 20.46 12.72
CA SER A 216 -20.51 20.83 13.14
C SER A 216 -20.47 22.18 13.86
N LEU A 217 -21.30 23.13 13.41
CA LEU A 217 -21.47 24.44 14.03
C LEU A 217 -22.79 24.45 14.80
N SER A 218 -22.72 24.58 16.12
CA SER A 218 -23.89 24.82 16.97
C SER A 218 -23.92 26.30 17.37
N ILE A 219 -24.91 27.04 16.87
CA ILE A 219 -25.14 28.43 17.26
C ILE A 219 -26.31 28.44 18.25
N PRO A 220 -26.08 28.78 19.53
CA PRO A 220 -27.17 28.97 20.47
C PRO A 220 -27.95 30.24 20.09
N VAL A 221 -29.22 30.08 19.68
CA VAL A 221 -30.12 31.21 19.43
C VAL A 221 -30.95 31.46 20.68
N ASN A 222 -30.65 32.55 21.40
CA ASN A 222 -31.50 33.05 22.47
C ASN A 222 -32.54 34.00 21.86
N ILE A 223 -33.77 33.51 21.66
CA ILE A 223 -34.90 34.34 21.25
C ILE A 223 -35.56 34.90 22.51
N SER A 224 -35.39 36.20 22.76
CA SER A 224 -36.20 36.91 23.76
C SER A 224 -37.36 37.62 23.07
N ALA A 225 -38.58 37.34 23.54
CA ALA A 225 -39.76 38.09 23.15
C ALA A 225 -40.22 38.91 24.35
N SER A 226 -40.23 40.24 24.23
CA SER A 226 -40.83 41.13 25.23
C SER A 226 -42.19 41.62 24.71
N ALA A 227 -43.26 41.25 25.39
CA ALA A 227 -44.58 41.83 25.16
C ALA A 227 -44.81 42.94 26.19
N SER A 228 -44.97 44.17 25.74
CA SER A 228 -45.45 45.28 26.56
C SER A 228 -46.95 45.46 26.31
N LEU A 229 -47.78 45.24 27.32
CA LEU A 229 -49.21 45.56 27.26
C LEU A 229 -49.39 47.06 27.51
N TYR A 230 -49.57 47.87 26.46
CA TYR A 230 -49.93 49.28 26.61
C TYR A 230 -51.44 49.43 26.52
N ARG A 231 -52.13 49.35 27.67
CA ARG A 231 -53.46 49.94 27.91
C ARG A 231 -53.79 49.86 29.41
N VAL A 232 -53.56 50.96 30.12
CA VAL A 232 -54.35 51.27 31.33
C VAL A 232 -55.54 52.07 30.83
N GLU A 233 -56.63 51.40 30.50
CA GLU A 233 -57.93 52.07 30.44
C GLU A 233 -58.50 52.04 31.85
N THR A 234 -58.65 53.22 32.47
CA THR A 234 -59.44 53.37 33.69
C THR A 234 -60.91 53.13 33.31
N PRO A 235 -61.58 52.07 33.82
CA PRO A 235 -62.96 51.80 33.44
C PRO A 235 -63.87 52.92 33.96
N ASP A 236 -64.76 53.41 33.10
CA ASP A 236 -65.87 54.26 33.53
C ASP A 236 -66.79 53.44 34.47
N PRO A 237 -67.14 53.93 35.67
CA PRO A 237 -67.99 53.23 36.62
C PRO A 237 -69.41 52.91 36.11
N ARG A 238 -69.80 53.38 34.91
CA ARG A 238 -71.11 53.12 34.30
C ARG A 238 -71.13 52.01 33.25
N ARG A 239 -70.01 51.32 32.97
CA ARG A 239 -69.98 50.18 32.03
C ARG A 239 -70.05 48.84 32.77
N THR A 240 -71.14 48.10 32.55
CA THR A 240 -71.27 46.69 32.92
C THR A 240 -70.61 45.83 31.85
N TRP A 241 -69.62 45.03 32.22
CA TRP A 241 -69.01 44.03 31.34
C TRP A 241 -69.50 42.64 31.74
N VAL A 242 -69.96 41.86 30.78
CA VAL A 242 -70.23 40.43 30.97
C VAL A 242 -68.99 39.68 30.54
N ILE A 243 -68.41 38.91 31.46
CA ILE A 243 -67.36 37.94 31.15
C ILE A 243 -68.09 36.63 30.82
N ALA A 244 -67.97 36.17 29.58
CA ALA A 244 -68.33 34.82 29.16
C ALA A 244 -67.05 33.97 29.08
#